data_AF-A0A3P8L8K2-F1
#
_entry.id   AF-A0A3P8L8K2-F1
#
_cell.length_a   1.000
_cell.length_b   1.000
_cell.length_c   1.000
_cell.angle_alpha   90.00
_cell.angle_beta   90.00
_cell.angle_gamma   90.00
#
_symmetry.space_group_name_H-M   'P 1'
#
loop_
_entity.id
_entity.type
_entity.pdbx_description
1 polymer ?
#
loop_
_entity_poly.entity_id
_entity_poly.type
_entity_poly.pdbx_seq_one_letter_code
_entity_poly.pdbx_strand_id
1 'polypeptide(L)'
;MTGILKQPRTGFLTLFEALHYCESGWYLKNPSFPIWILGSETHFTVLASPDPFLVCEETDTESKGATLHQAEIEFTRLSTDQDAETGFIRESQLEELLKRLHISFTTHSLGDLKKTLDPEDLGVILESSFLQHFFPHEMAKRRTTVRDFRVIHYNGLEKSNSDGQVRYQTGEAHILDPTEDSVALEEIERSPIQRCLQTKWPTIRLKWDEGRSPSLN
;
A
#
# COMPACT_ATOMS: atom_id res chain seq x y z
N MET A 1 -9.26 -19.61 0.97
CA MET A 1 -7.95 -19.37 1.63
C MET A 1 -8.09 -18.10 2.45
N THR A 2 -7.73 -18.13 3.73
CA THR A 2 -7.66 -16.93 4.56
C THR A 2 -6.27 -16.33 4.43
N GLY A 3 -6.17 -15.04 4.15
CA GLY A 3 -4.90 -14.32 4.12
C GLY A 3 -4.27 -14.22 5.51
N ILE A 4 -3.12 -13.54 5.58
CA ILE A 4 -2.47 -13.24 6.87
C ILE A 4 -3.35 -12.23 7.63
N LEU A 5 -3.41 -12.35 8.96
CA LEU A 5 -4.31 -11.53 9.80
C LEU A 5 -3.64 -10.29 10.41
N LYS A 6 -2.32 -10.21 10.36
CA LYS A 6 -1.51 -9.14 10.95
C LYS A 6 -0.37 -8.79 10.03
N GLN A 7 0.07 -7.54 10.09
CA GLN A 7 1.24 -7.07 9.39
C GLN A 7 2.52 -7.85 9.78
N PRO A 8 3.22 -8.48 8.82
CA PRO A 8 4.52 -9.10 9.06
C PRO A 8 5.64 -8.06 9.09
N ARG A 9 6.79 -8.43 9.69
CA ARG A 9 8.00 -7.59 9.66
C ARG A 9 8.53 -7.36 8.25
N THR A 10 8.47 -8.38 7.40
CA THR A 10 8.91 -8.35 6.00
C THR A 10 7.75 -8.67 5.08
N GLY A 11 7.67 -7.97 3.96
CA GLY A 11 6.62 -8.14 2.97
C GLY A 11 6.95 -9.25 1.99
N PHE A 12 5.98 -9.54 1.12
CA PHE A 12 6.12 -10.47 0.02
C PHE A 12 5.46 -9.90 -1.23
N LEU A 13 6.21 -9.90 -2.32
CA LEU A 13 5.73 -9.60 -3.67
C LEU A 13 6.19 -10.74 -4.58
N THR A 14 5.41 -11.07 -5.60
CA THR A 14 5.70 -12.24 -6.42
C THR A 14 5.39 -12.02 -7.88
N LEU A 15 6.23 -12.58 -8.75
CA LEU A 15 6.01 -12.53 -10.18
C LEU A 15 4.73 -13.28 -10.58
N PHE A 16 4.33 -14.28 -9.78
CA PHE A 16 3.06 -14.99 -9.98
C PHE A 16 1.85 -14.07 -9.88
N GLU A 17 1.90 -13.04 -9.04
CA GLU A 17 0.85 -12.02 -8.97
C GLU A 17 0.87 -11.10 -10.19
N ALA A 18 2.05 -10.68 -10.62
CA ALA A 18 2.23 -9.90 -11.86
C ALA A 18 1.89 -10.70 -13.14
N LEU A 19 1.67 -12.01 -13.00
CA LEU A 19 1.20 -12.94 -14.02
C LEU A 19 -0.25 -13.39 -13.78
N HIS A 20 -0.92 -12.82 -12.78
CA HIS A 20 -2.32 -13.10 -12.40
C HIS A 20 -2.60 -14.56 -11.99
N TYR A 21 -1.60 -15.30 -11.52
CA TYR A 21 -1.76 -16.65 -10.95
C TYR A 21 -2.21 -16.64 -9.49
N CYS A 22 -1.91 -15.57 -8.76
CA CYS A 22 -2.31 -15.40 -7.37
C CYS A 22 -2.46 -13.91 -7.03
N GLU A 23 -3.00 -13.60 -5.86
CA GLU A 23 -3.07 -12.25 -5.33
C GLU A 23 -2.37 -12.19 -3.96
N SER A 24 -1.45 -11.23 -3.80
CA SER A 24 -0.82 -10.99 -2.51
C SER A 24 -1.70 -10.06 -1.69
N GLY A 25 -2.18 -10.54 -0.53
CA GLY A 25 -3.03 -9.74 0.34
C GLY A 25 -2.34 -8.47 0.87
N TRP A 26 -3.14 -7.50 1.31
CA TRP A 26 -2.68 -6.17 1.73
C TRP A 26 -1.54 -6.21 2.75
N TYR A 27 -1.61 -7.08 3.78
CA TYR A 27 -0.55 -7.18 4.79
C TYR A 27 0.80 -7.65 4.24
N LEU A 28 0.81 -8.53 3.23
CA LEU A 28 2.06 -8.95 2.60
C LEU A 28 2.67 -7.83 1.76
N LYS A 29 1.84 -7.02 1.11
CA LYS A 29 2.29 -5.85 0.35
C LYS A 29 2.73 -4.70 1.25
N ASN A 30 2.16 -4.59 2.44
CA ASN A 30 2.40 -3.49 3.38
C ASN A 30 2.99 -4.06 4.68
N PRO A 31 4.27 -4.45 4.73
CA PRO A 31 4.94 -4.89 5.95
C PRO A 31 5.29 -3.76 6.91
N SER A 32 5.73 -4.07 8.13
CA SER A 32 6.14 -3.07 9.13
C SER A 32 7.52 -2.46 8.86
N PHE A 33 8.39 -3.16 8.12
CA PHE A 33 9.68 -2.62 7.67
C PHE A 33 9.73 -2.59 6.14
N PRO A 34 10.39 -1.60 5.52
CA PRO A 34 10.50 -1.45 4.07
C PRO A 34 11.44 -2.51 3.45
N ILE A 35 11.11 -3.78 3.66
CA ILE A 35 11.82 -4.98 3.24
C ILE A 35 10.78 -5.93 2.66
N TRP A 36 10.95 -6.32 1.41
CA TRP A 36 10.09 -7.26 0.70
C TRP A 36 10.91 -8.42 0.17
N ILE A 37 10.38 -9.63 0.35
CA ILE A 37 10.87 -10.80 -0.36
C ILE A 37 10.20 -10.84 -1.73
N LEU A 38 10.99 -10.89 -2.80
CA LEU A 38 10.51 -11.04 -4.16
C LEU A 38 10.61 -12.51 -4.57
N GLY A 39 9.46 -13.13 -4.87
CA GLY A 39 9.39 -14.51 -5.37
C GLY A 39 9.39 -14.58 -6.90
N SER A 40 10.27 -15.40 -7.46
CA SER A 40 10.21 -15.88 -8.85
C SER A 40 9.73 -17.33 -8.90
N GLU A 41 9.74 -17.93 -10.09
CA GLU A 41 9.49 -19.37 -10.25
C GLU A 41 10.53 -20.25 -9.55
N THR A 42 11.79 -19.80 -9.47
CA THR A 42 12.91 -20.66 -9.06
C THR A 42 13.71 -20.14 -7.88
N HIS A 43 13.50 -18.89 -7.46
CA HIS A 43 14.35 -18.25 -6.47
C HIS A 43 13.64 -17.14 -5.69
N PHE A 44 14.12 -16.87 -4.49
CA PHE A 44 13.66 -15.75 -3.67
C PHE A 44 14.79 -14.73 -3.52
N THR A 45 14.45 -13.46 -3.67
CA THR A 45 15.40 -12.35 -3.52
C THR A 45 14.88 -11.34 -2.52
N VAL A 46 15.76 -10.50 -1.99
CA VAL A 46 15.40 -9.46 -1.03
C VAL A 46 15.45 -8.12 -1.74
N LEU A 47 14.39 -7.34 -1.58
CA LEU A 47 14.35 -5.93 -1.90
C LEU A 47 14.15 -5.13 -0.62
N ALA A 48 14.92 -4.08 -0.41
CA ALA A 48 14.78 -3.19 0.73
C ALA A 48 14.92 -1.73 0.31
N SER A 49 14.40 -0.84 1.14
CA SER A 49 14.63 0.60 1.03
C SER A 49 14.98 1.16 2.40
N PRO A 50 15.87 2.16 2.49
CA PRO A 50 16.09 2.88 3.74
C PRO A 50 14.94 3.82 4.11
N ASP A 51 13.97 4.02 3.22
CA ASP A 51 12.86 4.95 3.44
C ASP A 51 11.72 4.30 4.29
N PRO A 52 11.51 4.76 5.53
CA PRO A 52 10.47 4.22 6.41
C PRO A 52 9.06 4.67 6.03
N PHE A 53 8.90 5.67 5.16
CA PHE A 53 7.58 6.17 4.74
C PHE A 53 6.92 5.26 3.70
N LEU A 54 7.65 4.30 3.13
CA LEU A 54 7.12 3.27 2.22
C LEU A 54 6.23 2.23 2.92
N VAL A 55 6.23 2.23 4.25
CA VAL A 55 5.47 1.29 5.08
C VAL A 55 4.53 2.01 6.04
N CYS A 56 3.40 1.36 6.32
CA CYS A 56 2.51 1.73 7.41
C CYS A 56 3.00 1.01 8.66
N GLU A 57 3.20 1.70 9.78
CA GLU A 57 3.34 1.00 11.05
C GLU A 57 1.94 0.79 11.61
N GLU A 58 1.55 -0.46 11.87
CA GLU A 58 0.45 -0.71 12.80
C GLU A 58 0.88 -0.22 14.19
N THR A 59 0.47 0.98 14.58
CA THR A 59 0.61 1.42 15.97
C THR A 59 -0.24 0.50 16.85
N ASP A 60 0.30 0.09 18.00
CA ASP A 60 -0.30 -0.89 18.93
C ASP A 60 -1.83 -0.76 19.03
N THR A 61 -2.52 -1.69 18.35
CA THR A 61 -3.98 -1.77 18.22
C THR A 61 -4.69 -1.98 19.55
N GLU A 62 -3.96 -2.34 20.62
CA GLU A 62 -4.51 -2.55 21.95
C GLU A 62 -4.88 -1.25 22.67
N SER A 63 -4.35 -0.09 22.24
CA SER A 63 -4.55 1.19 22.94
C SER A 63 -5.25 2.29 22.13
N LYS A 64 -5.43 2.14 20.80
CA LYS A 64 -5.86 3.26 19.91
C LYS A 64 -7.05 3.02 18.96
N GLY A 65 -7.74 1.87 19.02
CA GLY A 65 -8.90 1.61 18.16
C GLY A 65 -8.54 1.00 16.79
N ALA A 66 -9.49 1.00 15.84
CA ALA A 66 -9.28 0.42 14.51
C ALA A 66 -8.19 1.15 13.71
N THR A 67 -7.54 0.45 12.78
CA THR A 67 -6.55 1.04 11.86
C THR A 67 -7.20 1.70 10.63
N LEU A 68 -6.47 2.58 9.93
CA LEU A 68 -6.94 3.20 8.67
C LEU A 68 -7.42 2.13 7.67
N HIS A 69 -6.65 1.05 7.49
CA HIS A 69 -7.00 -0.02 6.55
C HIS A 69 -8.26 -0.79 6.98
N GLN A 70 -8.42 -1.03 8.28
CA GLN A 70 -9.66 -1.63 8.80
C GLN A 70 -10.86 -0.71 8.58
N ALA A 71 -10.68 0.60 8.74
CA ALA A 71 -11.69 1.59 8.42
C ALA A 71 -12.10 1.54 6.94
N GLU A 72 -11.14 1.54 6.01
CA GLU A 72 -11.38 1.40 4.56
C GLU A 72 -12.14 0.10 4.22
N ILE A 73 -11.73 -1.03 4.81
CA ILE A 73 -12.41 -2.33 4.59
C ILE A 73 -13.86 -2.28 5.08
N GLU A 74 -14.11 -1.82 6.31
CA GLU A 74 -15.46 -1.76 6.85
C GLU A 74 -16.31 -0.71 6.12
N PHE A 75 -15.70 0.38 5.64
CA PHE A 75 -16.36 1.38 4.81
C PHE A 75 -16.80 0.76 3.48
N THR A 76 -15.90 0.07 2.78
CA THR A 76 -16.19 -0.63 1.52
C THR A 76 -17.25 -1.72 1.71
N ARG A 77 -17.22 -2.43 2.83
CA ARG A 77 -18.24 -3.45 3.17
C ARG A 77 -19.65 -2.87 3.36
N LEU A 78 -19.74 -1.63 3.86
CA LEU A 78 -21.01 -0.95 4.08
C LEU A 78 -21.44 -0.11 2.88
N SER A 79 -20.52 0.26 2.00
CA SER A 79 -20.79 1.00 0.76
C SER A 79 -21.83 0.24 -0.07
N THR A 80 -22.82 0.98 -0.56
CA THR A 80 -23.89 0.44 -1.40
C THR A 80 -23.49 0.27 -2.85
N ASP A 81 -22.39 0.89 -3.26
CA ASP A 81 -21.84 0.81 -4.60
C ASP A 81 -20.55 0.00 -4.57
N GLN A 82 -20.57 -1.21 -5.14
CA GLN A 82 -19.39 -2.06 -5.27
C GLN A 82 -18.50 -1.65 -6.45
N ASP A 83 -19.00 -0.77 -7.32
CA ASP A 83 -18.38 -0.43 -8.61
C ASP A 83 -17.80 0.99 -8.66
N ALA A 84 -17.99 1.82 -7.63
CA ALA A 84 -17.47 3.20 -7.61
C ALA A 84 -16.14 3.28 -6.84
N GLU A 85 -15.08 3.77 -7.51
CA GLU A 85 -13.76 4.07 -6.92
C GLU A 85 -13.82 5.07 -5.73
N THR A 86 -14.94 5.75 -5.54
CA THR A 86 -15.23 6.61 -4.40
C THR A 86 -16.36 6.01 -3.57
N GLY A 87 -16.00 5.34 -2.47
CA GLY A 87 -16.98 4.79 -1.55
C GLY A 87 -17.75 5.89 -0.81
N PHE A 88 -19.07 5.72 -0.69
CA PHE A 88 -19.88 6.48 0.25
C PHE A 88 -20.80 5.52 1.01
N ILE A 89 -21.13 5.89 2.25
CA ILE A 89 -22.14 5.19 3.04
C ILE A 89 -23.31 6.12 3.31
N ARG A 90 -24.49 5.55 3.55
CA ARG A 90 -25.63 6.35 4.03
C ARG A 90 -25.39 6.76 5.48
N GLU A 91 -25.93 7.90 5.86
CA GLU A 91 -25.85 8.39 7.25
C GLU A 91 -26.37 7.35 8.27
N SER A 92 -27.39 6.56 7.89
CA SER A 92 -27.94 5.47 8.72
C SER A 92 -26.96 4.34 9.00
N GLN A 93 -25.90 4.20 8.21
CA GLN A 93 -24.87 3.18 8.37
C GLN A 93 -23.68 3.65 9.22
N LEU A 94 -23.59 4.95 9.56
CA LEU A 94 -22.50 5.51 10.35
C LEU A 94 -22.39 4.86 11.73
N GLU A 95 -23.52 4.66 12.41
CA GLU A 95 -23.54 4.02 13.73
C GLU A 95 -23.01 2.59 13.70
N GLU A 96 -23.34 1.85 12.65
CA GLU A 96 -22.84 0.49 12.44
C GLU A 96 -21.34 0.49 12.15
N LEU A 97 -20.87 1.41 11.30
CA LEU A 97 -19.44 1.58 11.00
C LEU A 97 -18.63 1.85 12.28
N LEU A 98 -19.06 2.81 13.11
CA LEU A 98 -18.36 3.17 14.34
C LEU A 98 -18.30 1.99 15.33
N LYS A 99 -19.38 1.20 15.44
CA LYS A 99 -19.41 -0.01 16.28
C LYS A 99 -18.41 -1.06 15.81
N ARG A 100 -18.32 -1.30 14.49
CA ARG A 100 -17.37 -2.26 13.90
C ARG A 100 -15.93 -1.84 14.07
N LEU A 101 -15.67 -0.54 14.00
CA LEU A 101 -14.34 0.03 14.25
C LEU A 101 -14.01 0.19 15.74
N HIS A 102 -14.94 -0.20 16.62
CA HIS A 102 -14.80 -0.07 18.07
C HIS A 102 -14.50 1.38 18.51
N ILE A 103 -14.99 2.37 17.75
CA ILE A 103 -14.87 3.78 18.08
C ILE A 103 -15.99 4.12 19.06
N SER A 104 -15.63 4.63 20.25
CA SER A 104 -16.62 5.01 21.26
C SER A 104 -17.31 6.31 20.86
N PHE A 105 -18.65 6.34 20.90
CA PHE A 105 -19.45 7.54 20.60
C PHE A 105 -20.61 7.72 21.58
N THR A 106 -21.10 8.95 21.71
CA THR A 106 -22.31 9.31 22.46
C THR A 106 -23.37 9.86 21.51
N THR A 107 -24.64 9.88 21.92
CA THR A 107 -25.75 10.41 21.10
C THR A 107 -25.55 11.87 20.71
N HIS A 108 -25.01 12.70 21.61
CA HIS A 108 -24.64 14.09 21.32
C HIS A 108 -23.48 14.18 20.32
N SER A 109 -22.40 13.40 20.56
CA SER A 109 -21.23 13.38 19.68
C SER A 109 -21.57 12.92 18.26
N LEU A 110 -22.55 12.03 18.11
CA LEU A 110 -22.98 11.53 16.80
C LEU A 110 -23.72 12.61 15.98
N GLY A 111 -24.52 13.46 16.63
CA GLY A 111 -25.18 14.60 15.98
C GLY A 111 -24.19 15.65 15.48
N ASP A 112 -23.16 15.97 16.28
CA ASP A 112 -22.10 16.90 15.87
C ASP A 112 -21.20 16.30 14.77
N LEU A 113 -20.91 15.00 14.87
CA LEU A 113 -20.14 14.27 13.87
C LEU A 113 -20.84 14.25 12.52
N LYS A 114 -22.17 14.01 12.50
CA LYS A 114 -22.97 14.04 11.28
C LYS A 114 -22.89 15.40 10.57
N LYS A 115 -23.05 16.49 11.31
CA LYS A 115 -22.89 17.85 10.76
C LYS A 115 -21.48 18.13 10.23
N THR A 116 -20.47 17.47 10.81
CA THR A 116 -19.08 17.62 10.38
C THR A 116 -18.79 16.80 9.13
N LEU A 117 -19.35 15.60 9.01
CA LEU A 117 -19.12 14.67 7.90
C LEU A 117 -20.02 14.93 6.68
N ASP A 118 -21.22 15.46 6.91
CA ASP A 118 -22.21 15.84 5.90
C ASP A 118 -22.73 17.27 6.17
N PRO A 119 -21.93 18.30 5.89
CA PRO A 119 -22.33 19.70 6.12
C PRO A 119 -23.44 20.16 5.17
N GLU A 120 -23.67 19.45 4.07
CA GLU A 120 -24.68 19.77 3.06
C GLU A 120 -26.02 19.04 3.28
N ASP A 121 -26.11 18.19 4.31
CA ASP A 121 -27.31 17.40 4.67
C ASP A 121 -27.83 16.55 3.49
N LEU A 122 -26.90 15.94 2.75
CA LEU A 122 -27.19 15.09 1.61
C LEU A 122 -27.59 13.65 2.01
N GLY A 123 -27.45 13.30 3.29
CA GLY A 123 -27.71 11.97 3.84
C GLY A 123 -26.64 10.95 3.50
N VAL A 124 -25.46 11.39 3.04
CA VAL A 124 -24.35 10.54 2.60
C VAL A 124 -23.04 10.98 3.24
N ILE A 125 -22.20 10.01 3.59
CA ILE A 125 -20.88 10.24 4.16
C ILE A 125 -19.86 9.71 3.17
N LEU A 126 -18.94 10.57 2.77
CA LEU A 126 -17.83 10.22 1.90
C LEU A 126 -16.72 9.53 2.71
N GLU A 127 -16.10 8.51 2.11
CA GLU A 127 -14.96 7.82 2.72
C GLU A 127 -13.84 8.80 3.06
N SER A 128 -13.49 9.68 2.13
CA SER A 128 -12.44 10.69 2.32
C SER A 128 -12.70 11.60 3.52
N SER A 129 -13.94 12.09 3.68
CA SER A 129 -14.35 12.92 4.82
C SER A 129 -14.24 12.14 6.14
N PHE A 130 -14.70 10.89 6.17
CA PHE A 130 -14.63 10.02 7.35
C PHE A 130 -13.18 9.73 7.75
N LEU A 131 -12.36 9.28 6.80
CA LEU A 131 -10.95 8.94 7.06
C LEU A 131 -10.15 10.19 7.46
N GLN A 132 -10.43 11.34 6.87
CA GLN A 132 -9.78 12.60 7.26
C GLN A 132 -10.14 13.03 8.68
N HIS A 133 -11.36 12.76 9.14
CA HIS A 133 -11.80 13.12 10.50
C HIS A 133 -11.17 12.20 11.56
N PHE A 134 -11.21 10.89 11.36
CA PHE A 134 -10.76 9.91 12.37
C PHE A 134 -9.28 9.52 12.26
N PHE A 135 -8.70 9.61 11.07
CA PHE A 135 -7.32 9.20 10.78
C PHE A 135 -6.51 10.32 10.08
N PRO A 136 -6.49 11.56 10.61
CA PRO A 136 -5.89 12.70 9.92
C PRO A 136 -4.37 12.53 9.72
N HIS A 137 -3.67 11.86 10.64
CA HIS A 137 -2.22 11.70 10.58
C HIS A 137 -1.83 10.67 9.52
N GLU A 138 -2.56 9.56 9.48
CA GLU A 138 -2.40 8.47 8.51
C GLU A 138 -2.76 8.97 7.11
N MET A 139 -3.84 9.75 6.98
CA MET A 139 -4.22 10.42 5.74
C MET A 139 -3.17 11.42 5.26
N ALA A 140 -2.56 12.18 6.17
CA ALA A 140 -1.45 13.07 5.83
C ALA A 140 -0.21 12.29 5.37
N LYS A 141 0.13 11.19 6.04
CA LYS A 141 1.24 10.30 5.64
C LYS A 141 1.00 9.66 4.27
N ARG A 142 -0.24 9.33 3.93
CA ARG A 142 -0.61 8.83 2.60
C ARG A 142 -0.43 9.89 1.51
N ARG A 143 -0.68 11.16 1.81
CA ARG A 143 -0.46 12.28 0.88
C ARG A 143 1.00 12.64 0.68
N THR A 144 1.85 12.37 1.67
CA THR A 144 3.30 12.32 1.47
C THR A 144 3.67 10.99 0.84
N THR A 145 3.15 10.72 -0.37
CA THR A 145 3.65 9.59 -1.15
C THR A 145 5.13 9.83 -1.38
N VAL A 146 5.94 8.86 -0.99
CA VAL A 146 7.35 8.82 -1.35
C VAL A 146 7.39 8.74 -2.87
N ARG A 147 7.64 9.87 -3.53
CA ARG A 147 7.76 9.94 -4.98
C ARG A 147 9.05 9.26 -5.41
N ASP A 148 10.13 9.52 -4.70
CA ASP A 148 11.46 9.03 -5.03
C ASP A 148 12.09 8.32 -3.83
N PHE A 149 12.60 7.11 -4.02
CA PHE A 149 13.28 6.36 -2.97
C PHE A 149 14.40 5.47 -3.48
N ARG A 150 15.35 5.22 -2.58
CA ARG A 150 16.45 4.29 -2.84
C ARG A 150 15.96 2.85 -2.72
N VAL A 151 16.35 2.00 -3.66
CA VAL A 151 16.15 0.55 -3.57
C VAL A 151 17.48 -0.18 -3.46
N ILE A 152 17.47 -1.25 -2.69
CA ILE A 152 18.57 -2.18 -2.49
C ILE A 152 18.04 -3.57 -2.82
N HIS A 153 18.69 -4.28 -3.74
CA HIS A 153 18.35 -5.63 -4.13
C HIS A 153 19.48 -6.60 -3.84
N TYR A 154 19.13 -7.77 -3.31
CA TYR A 154 20.07 -8.83 -3.01
C TYR A 154 19.46 -10.17 -3.44
N ASN A 155 20.15 -10.88 -4.34
CA ASN A 155 19.72 -12.20 -4.80
C ASN A 155 20.61 -13.34 -4.32
N GLY A 156 21.74 -13.10 -3.66
CA GLY A 156 22.60 -14.18 -3.14
C GLY A 156 23.25 -15.06 -4.22
N LEU A 157 23.30 -14.64 -5.49
CA LEU A 157 23.82 -15.43 -6.60
C LEU A 157 25.12 -14.82 -7.16
N GLU A 158 26.22 -15.55 -7.04
CA GLU A 158 27.53 -15.14 -7.59
C GLU A 158 27.49 -14.94 -9.10
N LYS A 159 26.79 -15.84 -9.81
CA LYS A 159 26.62 -15.82 -11.28
C LYS A 159 25.92 -14.55 -11.81
N SER A 160 25.22 -13.82 -10.95
CA SER A 160 24.52 -12.58 -11.32
C SER A 160 25.44 -11.36 -11.36
N ASN A 161 26.65 -11.47 -10.78
CA ASN A 161 27.63 -10.40 -10.72
C ASN A 161 28.82 -10.70 -11.64
N SER A 162 29.38 -9.66 -12.27
CA SER A 162 30.45 -9.79 -13.27
C SER A 162 31.80 -10.24 -12.68
N ASP A 163 31.97 -10.08 -11.37
CA ASP A 163 33.18 -10.45 -10.62
C ASP A 163 33.06 -11.83 -9.93
N GLY A 164 31.92 -12.52 -10.07
CA GLY A 164 31.66 -13.80 -9.42
C GLY A 164 31.54 -13.73 -7.91
N GLN A 165 31.31 -12.54 -7.32
CA GLN A 165 31.06 -12.39 -5.89
C GLN A 165 29.59 -12.08 -5.63
N VAL A 166 29.09 -12.49 -4.48
CA VAL A 166 27.74 -12.09 -4.05
C VAL A 166 27.77 -10.62 -3.65
N ARG A 167 27.02 -9.78 -4.38
CA ARG A 167 26.82 -8.36 -4.06
C ARG A 167 25.35 -8.00 -4.02
N TYR A 168 25.04 -6.93 -3.29
CA TYR A 168 23.77 -6.23 -3.44
C TYR A 168 23.91 -5.17 -4.53
N GLN A 169 22.82 -4.88 -5.22
CA GLN A 169 22.71 -3.81 -6.19
C GLN A 169 21.81 -2.70 -5.66
N THR A 170 22.07 -1.47 -6.07
CA THR A 170 21.27 -0.32 -5.67
C THR A 170 20.70 0.40 -6.88
N GLY A 171 19.58 1.07 -6.65
CA GLY A 171 18.90 1.85 -7.67
C GLY A 171 17.98 2.89 -7.05
N GLU A 172 17.34 3.65 -7.91
CA GLU A 172 16.35 4.66 -7.59
C GLU A 172 14.99 4.23 -8.13
N ALA A 173 13.97 4.43 -7.32
CA ALA A 173 12.58 4.15 -7.65
C ALA A 173 11.79 5.47 -7.67
N HIS A 174 10.99 5.66 -8.70
CA HIS A 174 10.15 6.84 -8.91
C HIS A 174 8.69 6.41 -9.07
N ILE A 175 7.80 6.88 -8.21
CA ILE A 175 6.35 6.67 -8.31
C ILE A 175 5.75 7.90 -8.98
N LEU A 176 5.26 7.72 -10.20
CA LEU A 176 4.67 8.79 -10.98
C LEU A 176 3.23 9.07 -10.52
N ASP A 177 2.85 10.34 -10.57
CA ASP A 177 1.46 10.74 -10.38
C ASP A 177 0.63 10.29 -11.60
N PRO A 178 -0.48 9.56 -11.43
CA PRO A 178 -1.33 9.13 -12.54
C PRO A 178 -1.87 10.29 -13.41
N THR A 179 -1.90 11.51 -12.86
CA THR A 179 -2.35 12.72 -13.59
C THR A 179 -1.24 13.45 -14.34
N GLU A 180 0.02 13.07 -14.16
CA GLU A 180 1.15 13.65 -14.90
C GLU A 180 1.27 13.00 -16.30
N ASP A 181 0.53 13.55 -17.29
CA ASP A 181 0.51 13.14 -18.71
C ASP A 181 1.89 13.16 -19.43
N SER A 182 2.95 13.63 -18.78
CA SER A 182 4.21 14.02 -19.44
C SER A 182 5.31 12.95 -19.46
N VAL A 183 5.14 11.80 -18.79
CA VAL A 183 6.22 10.77 -18.69
C VAL A 183 6.03 9.60 -19.67
N ALA A 184 5.13 9.72 -20.64
CA ALA A 184 4.84 8.70 -21.65
C ALA A 184 6.00 8.38 -22.63
N LEU A 185 7.20 8.93 -22.43
CA LEU A 185 8.33 8.84 -23.36
C LEU A 185 9.53 8.03 -22.86
N GLU A 186 9.56 7.60 -21.59
CA GLU A 186 10.63 6.70 -21.12
C GLU A 186 10.20 5.23 -21.26
N GLU A 187 11.01 4.43 -21.94
CA GLU A 187 10.77 3.00 -22.10
C GLU A 187 10.63 2.34 -20.72
N ILE A 188 9.45 1.76 -20.46
CA ILE A 188 9.21 1.00 -19.24
C ILE A 188 10.14 -0.21 -19.26
N GLU A 189 11.14 -0.23 -18.38
CA GLU A 189 11.98 -1.41 -18.16
C GLU A 189 11.08 -2.60 -17.80
N ARG A 190 10.93 -3.60 -18.67
CA ARG A 190 10.03 -4.75 -18.44
C ARG A 190 10.65 -5.84 -17.58
N SER A 191 11.53 -5.47 -16.64
CA SER A 191 12.23 -6.43 -15.81
C SER A 191 11.26 -7.19 -14.89
N PRO A 192 11.57 -8.43 -14.49
CA PRO A 192 10.74 -9.16 -13.53
C PRO A 192 10.55 -8.40 -12.21
N ILE A 193 11.58 -7.69 -11.73
CA ILE A 193 11.51 -6.87 -10.52
C ILE A 193 10.53 -5.72 -10.68
N GLN A 194 10.60 -4.99 -11.81
CA GLN A 194 9.65 -3.93 -12.14
C GLN A 194 8.21 -4.46 -12.08
N ARG A 195 7.96 -5.60 -12.73
CA ARG A 195 6.62 -6.21 -12.78
C ARG A 195 6.11 -6.60 -11.40
N CYS A 196 6.95 -7.16 -10.53
CA CYS A 196 6.59 -7.44 -9.14
C CYS A 196 6.24 -6.17 -8.38
N LEU A 197 7.02 -5.10 -8.52
CA LEU A 197 6.75 -3.86 -7.81
C LEU A 197 5.49 -3.16 -8.28
N GLN A 198 5.15 -3.29 -9.56
CA GLN A 198 3.91 -2.74 -10.12
C GLN A 198 2.64 -3.33 -9.51
N THR A 199 2.69 -4.51 -8.88
CA THR A 199 1.53 -5.07 -8.16
C THR A 199 1.24 -4.35 -6.85
N LYS A 200 2.20 -3.57 -6.34
CA LYS A 200 2.05 -2.69 -5.17
C LYS A 200 1.98 -1.22 -5.56
N TRP A 201 2.84 -0.78 -6.47
CA TRP A 201 2.96 0.60 -6.95
C TRP A 201 2.79 0.65 -8.47
N PRO A 202 1.56 0.79 -8.99
CA PRO A 202 1.28 0.63 -10.43
C PRO A 202 2.11 1.54 -11.34
N THR A 203 2.41 2.76 -10.87
CA THR A 203 3.14 3.80 -11.62
C THR A 203 4.63 3.87 -11.29
N ILE A 204 5.18 2.89 -10.56
CA ILE A 204 6.61 2.86 -10.22
C ILE A 204 7.48 2.72 -11.48
N ARG A 205 8.67 3.32 -11.42
CA ARG A 205 9.78 3.18 -12.38
C ARG A 205 11.05 2.94 -11.60
N LEU A 206 11.89 2.04 -12.11
CA LEU A 206 13.18 1.70 -11.50
C LEU A 206 14.32 2.13 -12.41
N LYS A 207 15.40 2.60 -11.79
CA LYS A 207 16.67 2.89 -12.45
C LYS A 207 17.82 2.38 -11.58
N TRP A 208 18.53 1.36 -12.07
CA TRP A 208 19.66 0.76 -11.36
C TRP A 208 20.95 1.54 -11.62
N ASP A 209 21.80 1.69 -10.61
CA ASP A 209 23.04 2.48 -10.74
C ASP A 209 24.02 1.89 -11.75
N GLU A 210 24.07 0.56 -11.84
CA GLU A 210 24.89 -0.18 -12.79
C GLU A 210 24.26 -0.23 -14.20
N GLY A 211 23.13 0.43 -14.42
CA GLY A 211 22.44 0.50 -15.71
C GLY A 211 21.77 -0.81 -16.17
N ARG A 212 21.78 -1.84 -15.33
CA ARG A 212 21.18 -3.15 -15.62
C ARG A 212 20.32 -3.62 -14.45
N SER A 213 19.10 -4.08 -14.73
CA SER A 213 18.26 -4.72 -13.71
C SER A 213 18.91 -6.00 -13.17
N PRO A 214 18.86 -6.21 -11.84
CA PRO A 214 19.21 -7.48 -11.21
C PRO A 214 18.34 -8.61 -11.73
N SER A 215 18.89 -9.82 -11.67
CA SER A 215 18.14 -11.04 -11.95
C SER A 215 17.34 -11.49 -10.73
N LEU A 216 16.10 -11.93 -10.95
CA LEU A 216 15.34 -12.70 -9.97
C LEU A 216 15.69 -14.20 -9.96
N ASN A 217 16.61 -14.65 -10.83
CA ASN A 217 17.03 -16.06 -11.01
C ASN A 217 18.55 -16.25 -11.15
#